data_AF-A0A0K3B5Y1-F1
#
_entry.id   AF-A0A0K3B5Y1-F1
#
_cell.length_a   1.000
_cell.length_b   1.000
_cell.length_c   1.000
_cell.angle_alpha   90.00
_cell.angle_beta   90.00
_cell.angle_gamma   90.00
#
_symmetry.space_group_name_H-M   'P 1'
#
loop_
_entity.id
_entity.type
_entity.pdbx_description
1 polymer ?
#
loop_
_entity_poly.entity_id
_entity_poly.type
_entity_poly.pdbx_seq_one_letter_code
_entity_poly.pdbx_strand_id
1 'polypeptide(L)'
;MTWVLIAGAVVLLAAGALVPVWLGRQKHSSNDEAIAARSRHNQLGLHVEVLPPTADDRVAALLKRARERWVTAGGVLADARTEAEFELAERICLEGLELVAEATR
;
A
#
# COMPACT_ATOMS: atom_id res chain seq x y z
N MET A 1 22.58 5.34 -4.04
CA MET A 1 22.06 5.66 -5.39
C MET A 1 20.91 4.73 -5.83
N THR A 2 20.85 3.46 -5.39
CA THR A 2 19.74 2.53 -5.67
C THR A 2 18.43 2.83 -4.94
N TRP A 3 18.49 3.40 -3.73
CA TRP A 3 17.29 3.76 -2.93
C TRP A 3 16.37 4.79 -3.60
N VAL A 4 16.95 5.76 -4.32
CA VAL A 4 16.19 6.77 -5.08
C VAL A 4 15.45 6.13 -6.26
N LEU A 5 16.01 5.07 -6.85
CA LEU A 5 15.39 4.34 -7.97
C LEU A 5 14.21 3.47 -7.49
N ILE A 6 14.32 2.84 -6.32
CA ILE A 6 13.24 2.04 -5.74
C ILE A 6 12.10 2.95 -5.27
N ALA A 7 12.42 4.06 -4.59
CA ALA A 7 11.43 5.04 -4.16
C ALA A 7 10.74 5.74 -5.36
N GLY A 8 11.50 6.07 -6.41
CA GLY A 8 10.96 6.61 -7.65
C GLY A 8 10.03 5.61 -8.35
N ALA A 9 10.38 4.32 -8.36
CA ALA A 9 9.52 3.28 -8.92
C ALA A 9 8.23 3.11 -8.12
N VAL A 10 8.27 3.16 -6.77
CA VAL A 10 7.06 3.08 -5.93
C VAL A 10 6.14 4.28 -6.15
N VAL A 11 6.68 5.49 -6.25
CA VAL A 11 5.89 6.72 -6.49
C VAL A 11 5.34 6.75 -7.92
N LEU A 12 6.14 6.37 -8.92
CA LEU A 12 5.69 6.27 -10.32
C LEU A 12 4.68 5.14 -10.53
N LEU A 13 4.78 4.03 -9.81
CA LEU A 13 3.79 2.95 -9.82
C LEU A 13 2.51 3.38 -9.10
N ALA A 14 2.60 4.11 -7.98
CA ALA A 14 1.43 4.67 -7.31
C ALA A 14 0.69 5.68 -8.22
N ALA A 15 1.42 6.56 -8.91
CA ALA A 15 0.83 7.50 -9.87
C ALA A 15 0.30 6.81 -11.13
N GLY A 16 1.02 5.83 -11.70
CA GLY A 16 0.61 5.06 -12.87
C GLY A 16 -0.56 4.11 -12.61
N ALA A 17 -0.72 3.63 -11.37
CA ALA A 17 -1.85 2.82 -10.94
C ALA A 17 -3.12 3.64 -10.62
N LEU A 18 -2.99 4.95 -10.37
CA LEU A 18 -4.12 5.87 -10.20
C LEU A 18 -4.76 6.29 -11.53
N VAL A 19 -4.03 6.25 -12.65
CA VAL A 19 -4.55 6.61 -13.99
C VAL A 19 -5.64 5.65 -14.49
N PRO A 20 -5.55 4.31 -14.38
CA PRO A 20 -6.63 3.44 -14.83
C PRO A 20 -7.82 3.42 -13.88
N VAL A 21 -7.68 3.84 -12.62
CA VAL A 21 -8.81 3.94 -11.66
C VAL A 21 -9.78 5.05 -12.06
N TRP A 22 -9.28 6.13 -12.67
CA TRP A 22 -10.14 7.21 -13.17
C TRP A 22 -10.77 6.92 -14.54
N LEU A 23 -10.08 6.17 -15.42
CA LEU A 23 -10.60 5.78 -16.74
C LEU A 23 -11.39 4.46 -16.75
N GLY A 24 -11.32 3.64 -15.69
CA GLY A 24 -11.88 2.28 -15.61
C GLY A 24 -13.33 2.19 -15.12
N ARG A 25 -14.09 3.28 -15.10
CA ARG A 25 -15.50 3.34 -14.65
C ARG A 25 -16.50 2.53 -15.50
N GLN A 26 -16.00 1.64 -16.37
CA GLN A 26 -16.77 0.66 -17.11
C GLN A 26 -16.86 -0.66 -16.33
N LYS A 27 -17.80 -0.70 -15.38
CA LYS A 27 -18.65 -1.86 -15.07
C LYS A 27 -17.94 -3.23 -15.12
N HIS A 28 -16.81 -3.37 -14.42
CA HIS A 28 -16.21 -4.68 -14.18
C HIS A 28 -16.93 -5.36 -13.01
N SER A 29 -17.02 -6.68 -13.07
CA SER A 29 -17.56 -7.51 -12.01
C SER A 29 -16.81 -7.21 -10.71
N SER A 30 -17.55 -6.89 -9.63
CA SER A 30 -16.99 -6.61 -8.29
C SER A 30 -15.97 -7.66 -7.81
N ASN A 31 -16.07 -8.89 -8.32
CA ASN A 31 -15.16 -9.97 -7.97
C ASN A 31 -13.76 -9.83 -8.60
N ASP A 32 -13.67 -9.34 -9.84
CA ASP A 32 -12.37 -9.13 -10.51
C ASP A 32 -11.61 -7.96 -9.86
N GLU A 33 -12.34 -6.95 -9.44
CA GLU A 33 -11.81 -5.78 -8.76
C GLU A 33 -11.29 -6.14 -7.35
N ALA A 34 -12.01 -7.02 -6.63
CA ALA A 34 -11.55 -7.57 -5.35
C ALA A 34 -10.26 -8.39 -5.49
N ILE A 35 -10.14 -9.20 -6.56
CA ILE A 35 -8.91 -9.97 -6.85
C ILE A 35 -7.76 -9.02 -7.18
N ALA A 36 -8.01 -8.00 -8.00
CA ALA A 36 -7.01 -7.00 -8.36
C ALA A 36 -6.50 -6.22 -7.12
N ALA A 37 -7.40 -5.82 -6.22
CA ALA A 37 -7.05 -5.14 -4.97
C ALA A 37 -6.15 -6.00 -4.08
N ARG A 38 -6.52 -7.28 -3.87
CA ARG A 38 -5.71 -8.24 -3.09
C ARG A 38 -4.34 -8.50 -3.72
N SER A 39 -4.30 -8.65 -5.04
CA SER A 39 -3.05 -8.86 -5.79
C SER A 39 -2.10 -7.66 -5.63
N ARG A 40 -2.61 -6.43 -5.79
CA ARG A 40 -1.81 -5.21 -5.60
C ARG A 40 -1.31 -5.06 -4.17
N HIS A 41 -2.15 -5.32 -3.17
CA HIS A 41 -1.73 -5.34 -1.78
C HIS A 41 -0.63 -6.39 -1.56
N ASN A 42 -0.73 -7.59 -2.11
CA ASN A 42 0.33 -8.57 -1.92
C ASN A 42 1.67 -8.16 -2.59
N GLN A 43 1.60 -7.56 -3.80
CA GLN A 43 2.80 -7.09 -4.51
C GLN A 43 3.52 -5.97 -3.75
N LEU A 44 2.77 -5.02 -3.19
CA LEU A 44 3.33 -3.92 -2.43
C LEU A 44 3.85 -4.35 -1.05
N GLY A 45 3.35 -5.47 -0.51
CA GLY A 45 3.78 -5.99 0.79
C GLY A 45 5.27 -6.30 0.86
N LEU A 46 5.87 -6.68 -0.26
CA LEU A 46 7.32 -6.88 -0.37
C LEU A 46 8.13 -5.62 0.00
N HIS A 47 7.58 -4.43 -0.21
CA HIS A 47 8.25 -3.16 0.07
C HIS A 47 8.03 -2.66 1.50
N VAL A 48 6.98 -3.13 2.18
CA VAL A 48 6.59 -2.64 3.53
C VAL A 48 6.93 -3.66 4.61
N GLU A 49 6.94 -4.96 4.30
CA GLU A 49 7.25 -6.01 5.26
C GLU A 49 8.75 -6.31 5.36
N VAL A 50 9.50 -6.07 4.29
CA VAL A 50 10.95 -6.30 4.21
C VAL A 50 11.67 -4.96 4.20
N LEU A 51 11.68 -4.30 5.35
CA LEU A 51 12.38 -3.03 5.55
C LEU A 51 13.77 -3.29 6.15
N PRO A 52 14.82 -2.58 5.69
CA PRO A 52 16.15 -2.75 6.24
C PRO A 52 16.20 -2.27 7.70
N PRO A 53 17.05 -2.88 8.54
CA PRO A 53 17.31 -2.35 9.87
C PRO A 53 17.92 -0.94 9.76
N THR A 54 17.43 -0.02 10.59
CA THR A 54 17.94 1.35 10.73
C THR A 54 18.48 1.55 12.15
N ALA A 55 19.53 2.35 12.29
CA ALA A 55 20.09 2.73 13.58
C ALA A 55 19.35 3.93 14.22
N ASP A 56 18.44 4.57 13.48
CA ASP A 56 17.61 5.67 13.98
C ASP A 56 16.31 5.11 14.58
N ASP A 57 16.18 5.22 15.90
CA ASP A 57 15.02 4.74 16.67
C ASP A 57 13.69 5.38 16.22
N ARG A 58 13.69 6.64 15.78
CA ARG A 58 12.49 7.32 15.27
C ARG A 58 12.07 6.71 13.94
N VAL A 59 13.01 6.52 13.02
CA VAL A 59 12.75 5.89 11.72
C VAL A 59 12.28 4.45 11.93
N ALA A 60 12.91 3.70 12.84
CA ALA A 60 12.50 2.35 13.18
C ALA A 60 11.05 2.30 13.70
N ALA A 61 10.65 3.24 14.56
CA ALA A 61 9.29 3.33 15.08
C ALA A 61 8.26 3.66 13.98
N LEU A 62 8.58 4.57 13.06
CA LEU A 62 7.71 4.90 11.92
C LEU A 62 7.52 3.69 10.99
N LEU A 63 8.61 3.02 10.63
CA LEU A 63 8.60 1.83 9.78
C LEU A 63 7.84 0.66 10.43
N LYS A 64 7.97 0.47 11.75
CA LYS A 64 7.19 -0.52 12.50
C LYS A 64 5.69 -0.23 12.42
N ARG A 65 5.27 1.02 12.66
CA ARG A 65 3.86 1.42 12.56
C ARG A 65 3.33 1.28 11.14
N ALA A 66 4.13 1.63 10.13
CA ALA A 66 3.77 1.43 8.73
C ALA A 66 3.44 -0.03 8.44
N ARG A 67 4.28 -0.96 8.92
CA ARG A 67 4.05 -2.40 8.79
C ARG A 67 2.80 -2.87 9.53
N GLU A 68 2.55 -2.36 10.74
CA GLU A 68 1.32 -2.67 11.49
C GLU A 68 0.07 -2.26 10.71
N ARG A 69 0.08 -1.08 10.10
CA ARG A 69 -1.02 -0.61 9.21
C ARG A 69 -1.16 -1.50 7.99
N TRP A 70 -0.06 -1.88 7.36
CA TRP A 70 -0.07 -2.79 6.22
C TRP A 70 -0.74 -4.12 6.53
N VAL A 71 -0.33 -4.79 7.61
CA VAL A 71 -0.91 -6.07 8.05
C VAL A 71 -2.39 -5.91 8.38
N THR A 72 -2.77 -4.81 9.04
CA THR A 72 -4.16 -4.51 9.37
C THR A 72 -5.01 -4.37 8.10
N ALA A 73 -4.52 -3.62 7.11
CA ALA A 73 -5.22 -3.46 5.84
C ALA A 73 -5.36 -4.79 5.09
N GLY A 74 -4.32 -5.64 5.10
CA GLY A 74 -4.38 -6.99 4.53
C GLY A 74 -5.46 -7.86 5.18
N GLY A 75 -5.59 -7.78 6.51
CA GLY A 75 -6.68 -8.43 7.25
C GLY A 75 -8.06 -7.95 6.81
N VAL A 76 -8.28 -6.63 6.77
CA VAL A 76 -9.56 -6.04 6.30
C VAL A 76 -9.86 -6.44 4.85
N LEU A 77 -8.85 -6.43 3.98
CA LEU A 77 -8.99 -6.74 2.56
C LEU A 77 -9.28 -8.22 2.27
N ALA A 78 -8.81 -9.13 3.12
CA ALA A 78 -9.12 -10.55 3.03
C ALA A 78 -10.62 -10.81 3.20
N ASP A 79 -11.23 -10.13 4.17
CA ASP A 79 -12.65 -10.30 4.50
C ASP A 79 -13.58 -9.34 3.74
N ALA A 80 -13.06 -8.27 3.13
CA ALA A 80 -13.85 -7.30 2.38
C ALA A 80 -14.76 -7.96 1.31
N ARG A 81 -16.05 -7.61 1.36
CA ARG A 81 -17.11 -8.00 0.39
C ARG A 81 -17.87 -6.78 -0.12
N THR A 82 -17.71 -5.62 0.49
CA THR A 82 -18.41 -4.39 0.16
C THR A 82 -17.45 -3.26 -0.18
N GLU A 83 -17.91 -2.30 -0.99
CA GLU A 83 -17.12 -1.12 -1.37
C GLU A 83 -16.58 -0.37 -0.15
N ALA A 84 -17.39 -0.19 0.90
CA ALA A 84 -16.97 0.47 2.14
C ALA A 84 -15.81 -0.25 2.87
N GLU A 85 -15.75 -1.59 2.81
CA GLU A 85 -14.65 -2.37 3.38
C GLU A 85 -13.38 -2.26 2.54
N PHE A 86 -13.51 -2.22 1.20
CA PHE A 86 -12.38 -1.95 0.32
C PHE A 86 -11.81 -0.55 0.54
N GLU A 87 -12.66 0.47 0.66
CA GLU A 87 -12.24 1.84 0.98
C GLU A 87 -11.59 1.92 2.37
N LEU A 88 -12.06 1.15 3.34
CA LEU A 88 -11.44 1.08 4.67
C LEU A 88 -10.03 0.49 4.57
N ALA A 89 -9.87 -0.63 3.85
CA ALA A 89 -8.56 -1.24 3.64
C ALA A 89 -7.61 -0.28 2.90
N GLU A 90 -8.11 0.47 1.92
CA GLU A 90 -7.35 1.49 1.20
C GLU A 90 -6.87 2.60 2.12
N ARG A 91 -7.76 3.19 2.95
CA ARG A 91 -7.38 4.24 3.91
C ARG A 91 -6.27 3.76 4.86
N ILE A 92 -6.39 2.55 5.40
CA ILE A 92 -5.39 1.98 6.29
C ILE A 92 -4.05 1.77 5.55
N CYS A 93 -4.07 1.34 4.28
CA CYS A 93 -2.86 1.25 3.47
C CYS A 93 -2.20 2.63 3.28
N LEU A 94 -2.98 3.66 2.95
CA LEU A 94 -2.49 5.02 2.75
C LEU A 94 -1.83 5.59 4.01
N GLU A 95 -2.45 5.40 5.18
CA GLU A 95 -1.84 5.77 6.47
C GLU A 95 -0.48 5.08 6.69
N GLY A 96 -0.37 3.81 6.32
CA GLY A 96 0.90 3.08 6.36
C GLY A 96 1.96 3.65 5.42
N LEU A 97 1.57 4.00 4.19
CA LEU A 97 2.47 4.57 3.19
C LEU A 97 2.95 5.99 3.56
N GLU A 98 2.09 6.80 4.20
CA GLU A 98 2.47 8.10 4.73
C GLU A 98 3.56 8.00 5.80
N LEU A 99 3.47 6.99 6.68
CA LEU A 99 4.51 6.72 7.68
C LEU A 99 5.84 6.30 7.05
N VAL A 100 5.81 5.53 5.96
CA VAL A 100 7.02 5.21 5.17
C VAL A 100 7.59 6.48 4.56
N ALA A 101 6.75 7.33 3.95
CA ALA A 101 7.19 8.59 3.37
C ALA A 101 7.83 9.52 4.41
N GLU A 102 7.26 9.62 5.62
CA GLU A 102 7.84 10.38 6.72
C GLU A 102 9.18 9.81 7.17
N ALA A 103 9.31 8.49 7.27
CA ALA A 103 10.56 7.83 7.63
C ALA A 103 11.70 8.07 6.62
N THR A 104 11.36 8.42 5.38
CA THR A 104 12.31 8.65 4.28
C THR A 104 12.62 10.11 3.99
N ARG A 105 11.98 11.05 4.69
CA ARG A 105 12.19 12.49 4.55
C ARG A 105 13.35 12.96 5.43
#